data_AF-A0A6A8MC59-F1
#
_entry.id   AF-A0A6A8MC59-F1
#
_cell.length_a   1.000
_cell.length_b   1.000
_cell.length_c   1.000
_cell.angle_alpha   90.00
_cell.angle_beta   90.00
_cell.angle_gamma   90.00
#
_symmetry.space_group_name_H-M   'P 1'
#
loop_
_entity.id
_entity.type
_entity.pdbx_description
1 polymer ?
#
loop_
_entity_poly.entity_id
_entity_poly.type
_entity_poly.pdbx_seq_one_letter_code
_entity_poly.pdbx_strand_id
1 'polypeptide(L)'
;MLIALANELVRYFGHELSFRFGGDEFLAVASDESLPEVEKKCDQLLENLQKQGFHVSLGISQQRVDQLELKQLLFEADKAMRQAKEAYYQDTEHDRQAR
;
A
#
# COMPACT_ATOMS: atom_id res chain seq x y z
N MET A 1 0.40 11.21 11.41
CA MET A 1 0.63 10.21 10.35
C MET A 1 -0.21 8.95 10.55
N LEU A 2 0.02 8.11 11.57
CA LEU A 2 -0.66 6.81 11.72
C LEU A 2 -2.19 6.87 11.69
N ILE A 3 -2.80 7.85 12.38
CA ILE A 3 -4.26 8.04 12.37
C ILE A 3 -4.76 8.44 10.97
N ALA A 4 -4.00 9.27 10.24
CA ALA A 4 -4.37 9.70 8.89
C ALA A 4 -4.34 8.52 7.92
N LEU A 5 -3.29 7.69 7.98
CA LEU A 5 -3.19 6.47 7.18
C LEU A 5 -4.32 5.49 7.52
N ALA A 6 -4.59 5.24 8.80
CA ALA A 6 -5.68 4.37 9.22
C ALA A 6 -7.05 4.87 8.72
N ASN A 7 -7.32 6.18 8.82
CA ASN A 7 -8.57 6.76 8.37
C ASN A 7 -8.75 6.64 6.84
N GLU A 8 -7.70 6.90 6.05
CA GLU A 8 -7.78 6.71 4.60
C GLU A 8 -7.93 5.22 4.24
N LEU A 9 -7.22 4.31 4.92
CA LEU A 9 -7.34 2.87 4.67
C LEU A 9 -8.80 2.39 4.89
N VAL A 10 -9.38 2.76 6.04
CA VAL A 10 -10.76 2.43 6.39
C VAL A 10 -11.76 3.06 5.42
N ARG A 11 -11.47 4.26 4.90
CA ARG A 11 -12.34 4.95 3.94
C ARG A 11 -12.48 4.18 2.62
N TYR A 12 -11.41 3.55 2.13
CA TYR A 12 -11.41 2.87 0.83
C TYR A 12 -11.66 1.36 0.91
N PHE A 13 -11.24 0.72 1.99
CA PHE A 13 -11.29 -0.74 2.17
C PHE A 13 -12.24 -1.17 3.31
N GLY A 14 -12.83 -0.23 4.03
CA GLY A 14 -13.73 -0.51 5.15
C GLY A 14 -12.98 -0.89 6.42
N HIS A 15 -13.70 -0.87 7.54
CA HIS A 15 -13.11 -1.13 8.86
C HIS A 15 -12.78 -2.61 9.08
N GLU A 16 -13.57 -3.53 8.53
CA GLU A 16 -13.46 -4.96 8.81
C GLU A 16 -12.26 -5.63 8.12
N LEU A 17 -11.82 -5.06 6.98
CA LEU A 17 -10.74 -5.59 6.16
C LEU A 17 -9.48 -4.73 6.22
N SER A 18 -9.36 -3.88 7.25
CA SER A 18 -8.23 -2.98 7.49
C SER A 18 -7.53 -3.34 8.80
N PHE A 19 -6.22 -3.58 8.74
CA PHE A 19 -5.43 -4.07 9.87
C PHE A 19 -4.13 -3.28 10.04
N ARG A 20 -3.62 -3.21 11.28
CA ARG A 20 -2.29 -2.70 11.61
C ARG A 20 -1.43 -3.86 12.11
N PHE A 21 -0.33 -4.14 11.40
CA PHE A 21 0.57 -5.26 11.73
C PHE A 21 1.53 -4.90 12.85
N GLY A 22 2.03 -3.66 12.85
CA GLY A 22 2.97 -3.15 13.84
C GLY A 22 3.55 -1.82 13.39
N GLY A 23 4.07 -1.01 14.32
CA GLY A 23 4.73 0.25 13.96
C GLY A 23 3.86 1.15 13.07
N ASP A 24 4.35 1.44 11.87
CA ASP A 24 3.69 2.20 10.79
C ASP A 24 3.19 1.33 9.62
N GLU A 25 3.15 0.01 9.79
CA GLU A 25 2.73 -0.96 8.78
C GLU A 25 1.24 -1.30 8.86
N PHE A 26 0.56 -1.20 7.72
CA PHE A 26 -0.87 -1.45 7.57
C PHE A 26 -1.14 -2.43 6.44
N LEU A 27 -2.22 -3.19 6.56
CA LEU A 27 -2.72 -4.12 5.54
C LEU A 27 -4.20 -3.82 5.29
N ALA A 28 -4.58 -3.78 4.02
CA ALA A 28 -5.97 -3.83 3.60
C ALA A 28 -6.20 -5.09 2.75
N VAL A 29 -7.37 -5.70 2.90
CA VAL A 29 -7.81 -6.84 2.07
C VAL A 29 -8.98 -6.38 1.21
N ALA A 30 -8.90 -6.65 -0.09
CA ALA A 30 -10.00 -6.44 -1.04
C ALA A 30 -10.45 -7.80 -1.58
N SER A 31 -11.74 -8.09 -1.44
CA SER A 31 -12.37 -9.30 -1.98
C SER A 31 -13.36 -8.91 -3.07
N ASP A 32 -13.46 -9.73 -4.12
CA ASP A 32 -14.35 -9.51 -5.27
C ASP A 32 -14.10 -8.20 -6.05
N GLU A 33 -12.94 -7.60 -5.87
CA GLU A 33 -12.50 -6.41 -6.62
C GLU A 33 -11.45 -6.78 -7.66
N SER A 34 -11.51 -6.11 -8.82
CA SER A 34 -10.49 -6.26 -9.84
C SER A 34 -9.21 -5.49 -9.45
N LEU A 35 -8.05 -5.96 -9.91
CA LEU A 35 -6.77 -5.28 -9.65
C LEU A 35 -6.80 -3.78 -10.03
N PRO A 36 -7.35 -3.37 -11.20
CA PRO A 36 -7.42 -1.95 -11.55
C PRO A 36 -8.28 -1.09 -10.60
N GLU A 37 -9.33 -1.67 -10.00
CA GLU A 37 -10.16 -0.96 -9.02
C GLU A 37 -9.40 -0.75 -7.72
N VAL A 38 -8.68 -1.78 -7.27
CA VAL A 38 -7.82 -1.72 -6.07
C VAL A 38 -6.67 -0.73 -6.28
N GLU A 39 -6.00 -0.77 -7.43
CA GLU A 39 -4.94 0.18 -7.80
C GLU A 39 -5.46 1.62 -7.74
N LYS A 40 -6.62 1.89 -8.36
CA LYS A 40 -7.24 3.23 -8.32
C LYS A 40 -7.56 3.71 -6.91
N LYS A 41 -8.05 2.83 -6.02
CA LYS A 41 -8.28 3.16 -4.60
C LYS A 41 -6.95 3.50 -3.90
N CYS A 42 -5.91 2.71 -4.16
CA CYS A 42 -4.57 2.94 -3.61
C CYS A 42 -3.99 4.28 -4.08
N ASP A 43 -4.10 4.61 -5.36
CA ASP A 43 -3.63 5.88 -5.92
C ASP A 43 -4.31 7.07 -5.23
N GLN A 44 -5.64 7.02 -5.08
CA GLN A 44 -6.40 8.07 -4.40
C GLN A 44 -6.03 8.20 -2.92
N LEU A 45 -5.79 7.08 -2.23
CA LEU A 45 -5.30 7.05 -0.86
C LEU A 45 -3.92 7.72 -0.76
N LEU A 46 -3.00 7.37 -1.66
CA LEU A 46 -1.64 7.90 -1.67
C LEU A 46 -1.62 9.40 -1.97
N GLU A 47 -2.39 9.85 -2.95
CA GLU A 47 -2.55 11.28 -3.25
C GLU A 47 -3.07 12.08 -2.05
N ASN A 48 -4.07 11.55 -1.33
CA ASN A 48 -4.64 12.21 -0.16
C ASN A 48 -3.64 12.30 0.99
N LEU A 49 -2.83 11.27 1.19
CA LEU A 49 -1.76 11.27 2.20
C LEU A 49 -0.62 12.21 1.81
N GLN A 50 -0.25 12.26 0.53
CA GLN A 50 0.76 13.16 0.01
C GLN A 50 0.35 14.62 0.17
N LYS A 51 -0.93 14.97 -0.07
CA LYS A 51 -1.49 16.31 0.20
C LYS A 51 -1.40 16.69 1.68
N GLN A 52 -1.38 15.72 2.59
CA GLN A 52 -1.17 15.91 4.02
C GLN A 52 0.31 15.92 4.44
N GLY A 53 1.23 15.78 3.48
CA GLY A 53 2.68 15.77 3.71
C GLY A 53 3.25 14.41 4.11
N PHE A 54 2.49 13.33 3.96
CA PHE A 54 2.94 11.98 4.28
C PHE A 54 3.29 11.21 3.00
N HIS A 55 4.43 10.53 3.02
CA HIS A 55 4.85 9.62 1.96
C HIS A 55 4.74 8.19 2.48
N VAL A 56 4.02 7.35 1.75
CA VAL A 56 3.76 5.96 2.13
C VAL A 56 4.13 5.07 0.95
N SER A 57 4.89 4.01 1.22
CA SER A 57 5.17 2.97 0.24
C SER A 57 4.06 1.93 0.29
N LEU A 58 3.63 1.44 -0.87
CA LEU A 58 2.51 0.52 -0.99
C LEU A 58 2.89 -0.64 -1.92
N GLY A 59 2.42 -1.85 -1.58
CA GLY A 59 2.56 -3.05 -2.40
C GLY A 59 1.22 -3.76 -2.53
N ILE A 60 0.90 -4.22 -3.73
CA ILE A 60 -0.36 -4.92 -4.04
C ILE A 60 -0.02 -6.31 -4.54
N SER A 61 -0.79 -7.29 -4.10
CA SER A 61 -0.73 -8.66 -4.62
C SER A 61 -2.15 -9.20 -4.75
N GLN A 62 -2.40 -10.01 -5.77
CA GLN A 62 -3.69 -10.62 -6.04
C GLN A 62 -3.50 -12.11 -6.33
N GLN A 63 -4.37 -12.94 -5.75
CA GLN A 63 -4.48 -14.36 -6.09
C GLN A 63 -5.95 -14.70 -6.36
N ARG A 64 -6.17 -15.71 -7.21
CA ARG A 64 -7.50 -16.28 -7.40
C ARG A 64 -7.86 -17.16 -6.21
N VAL A 65 -9.15 -17.23 -5.88
CA VAL A 65 -9.67 -17.96 -4.71
C VAL A 65 -9.28 -19.45 -4.74
N ASP A 66 -9.24 -20.06 -5.92
CA ASP A 66 -8.86 -21.46 -6.13
C ASP A 66 -7.38 -21.75 -5.91
N GLN A 67 -6.53 -20.71 -5.85
CA GLN A 67 -5.08 -20.79 -5.67
C GLN A 67 -4.60 -19.98 -4.46
N LEU A 68 -5.51 -19.65 -3.54
CA LEU A 68 -5.24 -18.74 -2.44
C LEU A 68 -4.29 -19.38 -1.42
N GLU A 69 -3.04 -18.93 -1.44
CA GLU A 69 -2.08 -19.17 -0.37
C GLU A 69 -1.79 -17.85 0.35
N LEU A 70 -2.47 -17.61 1.48
CA LEU A 70 -2.39 -16.35 2.21
C LEU A 70 -0.95 -15.92 2.54
N LYS A 71 -0.08 -16.87 2.92
CA LYS A 71 1.33 -16.58 3.21
C LYS A 71 2.08 -16.07 1.98
N GLN A 72 1.83 -16.66 0.83
CA GLN A 72 2.45 -16.25 -0.43
C GLN A 72 1.89 -14.89 -0.88
N LEU A 73 0.57 -14.69 -0.77
CA LEU A 73 -0.07 -13.42 -1.10
C LEU A 73 0.52 -12.26 -0.28
N LEU A 74 0.65 -12.43 1.04
CA LEU A 74 1.25 -11.45 1.93
C LEU A 74 2.73 -11.22 1.61
N PHE A 75 3.49 -12.29 1.35
CA PHE A 75 4.90 -12.18 1.00
C PHE A 75 5.13 -11.38 -0.28
N GLU A 76 4.35 -11.62 -1.33
CA GLU A 76 4.47 -10.87 -2.59
C GLU A 76 4.06 -9.40 -2.41
N ALA A 77 3.04 -9.10 -1.59
CA ALA A 77 2.66 -7.72 -1.29
C ALA A 77 3.77 -6.96 -0.52
N ASP A 78 4.36 -7.59 0.50
CA ASP A 78 5.50 -7.04 1.26
C ASP A 78 6.72 -6.81 0.36
N LYS A 79 7.03 -7.79 -0.50
CA LYS A 79 8.12 -7.67 -1.47
C LYS A 79 7.89 -6.51 -2.46
N ALA A 80 6.69 -6.37 -3.00
CA ALA A 80 6.34 -5.26 -3.88
C ALA A 80 6.47 -3.91 -3.17
N MET A 81 6.03 -3.81 -1.91
CA MET A 81 6.18 -2.61 -1.09
C MET A 81 7.65 -2.24 -0.88
N ARG A 82 8.52 -3.22 -0.58
CA ARG A 82 9.97 -2.97 -0.42
C ARG A 82 10.61 -2.48 -1.72
N GLN A 83 10.25 -3.06 -2.86
CA GLN A 83 10.72 -2.62 -4.17
C GLN A 83 10.28 -1.18 -4.47
N ALA A 84 9.03 -0.83 -4.17
CA ALA A 84 8.52 0.54 -4.32
C ALA A 84 9.30 1.54 -3.42
N LYS A 85 9.62 1.13 -2.20
CA LYS A 85 10.43 1.92 -1.26
C LYS A 85 11.85 2.14 -1.78
N GLU A 86 12.51 1.09 -2.26
CA GLU A 86 13.86 1.15 -2.84
C GLU A 86 13.89 2.08 -4.07
N ALA A 87 12.93 1.96 -4.98
CA ALA A 87 12.82 2.81 -6.16
C ALA A 87 12.66 4.29 -5.78
N TYR A 88 11.84 4.59 -4.77
CA TYR A 88 11.65 5.96 -4.27
C TYR A 88 12.96 6.56 -3.74
N TYR A 89 13.74 5.79 -2.96
CA TYR A 89 15.02 6.28 -2.44
C TYR A 89 16.08 6.44 -3.54
N GLN A 90 16.14 5.51 -4.49
CA GLN A 90 17.06 5.64 -5.63
C GLN A 90 16.76 6.91 -6.42
N ASP A 91 15.50 7.20 -6.75
CA ASP A 91 15.12 8.40 -7.49
C ASP A 91 15.44 9.68 -6.68
N THR A 92 15.13 9.69 -5.38
CA THR A 92 15.42 10.82 -4.49
C THR A 92 16.93 11.05 -4.29
N GLU A 93 17.75 10.00 -4.24
CA GLU A 93 19.21 10.13 -4.17
C GLU A 93 19.81 10.66 -5.47
N HIS A 94 19.30 10.25 -6.63
CA HIS A 94 19.69 10.85 -7.91
C HIS A 94 19.31 12.34 -7.96
N ASP A 95 18.14 12.74 -7.45
CA ASP A 95 17.70 14.14 -7.41
C ASP A 95 18.54 15.00 -6.42
N ARG A 96 19.11 14.40 -5.38
CA ARG A 96 20.04 15.08 -4.46
C ARG A 96 21.44 15.29 -5.03
N GLN A 97 21.90 14.42 -5.93
CA GLN A 97 23.20 14.58 -6.61
C GLN A 97 23.14 15.53 -7.81
N ALA A 98 21.93 15.89 -8.26
CA ALA A 98 21.70 16.81 -9.37
C ALA A 98 21.59 18.30 -8.93
N ARG A 99 21.78 18.61 -7.64
CA ARG A 99 21.84 19.98 -7.09
C ARG A 99 23.25 20.36 -6.67
#